data_AF-A0A562SW47-F1
#
_entry.id   AF-A0A562SW47-F1
#
_cell.length_a   1.000
_cell.length_b   1.000
_cell.length_c   1.000
_cell.angle_alpha   90.00
_cell.angle_beta   90.00
_cell.angle_gamma   90.00
#
_symmetry.space_group_name_H-M   'P 1'
#
loop_
_entity.id
_entity.type
_entity.pdbx_description
1 polymer ?
#
loop_
_entity_poly.entity_id
_entity_poly.type
_entity_poly.pdbx_seq_one_letter_code
_entity_poly.pdbx_strand_id
1 'polypeptide(L)'
;MAILPPEIRTVQVMRYVTPLREGGSLPAIAEADDGFLYVLKFRGAGQGKRALVADFIGAEIARAIGLKVPEVVFAELDEAFGRTEPDEEIQDLLKASQGLNLGLHYLSGAITYDPAVNKVEALLASKIVWLDALLTNVDRTARNTNMLTWKNELWLIDHGAALYFHHSGYQWQEQAIRPFVQIKDHVLLPQAKQLQEVDEQLKQILTPERIAAIVSVVPDSFLIGEHETKDPAALREVYVQFLNTRIQHSSIFVNEAIHAGKTHI
;
A
#
# COMPACT_ATOMS: atom_id res chain seq x y z
N MET A 1 -21.27 5.32 -15.94
CA MET A 1 -20.23 4.50 -16.60
C MET A 1 -19.96 3.30 -15.73
N ALA A 2 -19.72 2.12 -16.31
CA ALA A 2 -19.30 0.94 -15.55
C ALA A 2 -17.94 1.22 -14.89
N ILE A 3 -17.77 0.81 -13.63
CA ILE A 3 -16.47 0.86 -12.97
C ILE A 3 -15.67 -0.35 -13.47
N LEU A 4 -14.55 -0.08 -14.13
CA LEU A 4 -13.65 -1.12 -14.65
C LEU A 4 -12.56 -1.43 -13.61
N PRO A 5 -12.11 -2.68 -13.50
CA PRO A 5 -10.91 -3.02 -12.74
C PRO A 5 -9.68 -2.24 -13.24
N PRO A 6 -8.74 -1.89 -12.36
CA PRO A 6 -7.48 -1.29 -12.79
C PRO A 6 -6.70 -2.24 -13.69
N GLU A 7 -6.18 -1.72 -14.80
CA GLU A 7 -5.28 -2.48 -15.67
C GLU A 7 -3.86 -2.38 -15.11
N ILE A 8 -3.29 -3.54 -14.75
CA ILE A 8 -1.96 -3.65 -14.16
C ILE A 8 -1.09 -4.45 -15.12
N ARG A 9 0.04 -3.86 -15.51
CA ARG A 9 0.99 -4.53 -16.40
C ARG A 9 1.74 -5.62 -15.64
N THR A 10 2.06 -6.69 -16.33
CA THR A 10 3.05 -7.67 -15.89
C THR A 10 4.35 -7.44 -16.66
N VAL A 11 5.47 -7.38 -15.94
CA VAL A 11 6.81 -7.18 -16.50
C VAL A 11 7.72 -8.32 -16.07
N GLN A 12 8.68 -8.68 -16.92
CA GLN A 12 9.70 -9.69 -16.61
C GLN A 12 10.92 -9.02 -16.01
N VAL A 13 11.32 -9.43 -14.81
CA VAL A 13 12.49 -8.85 -14.15
C VAL A 13 13.75 -9.43 -14.77
N MET A 14 14.53 -8.56 -15.42
CA MET A 14 15.70 -8.93 -16.20
C MET A 14 16.99 -8.84 -15.37
N ARG A 15 17.08 -7.85 -14.48
CA ARG A 15 18.32 -7.58 -13.75
C ARG A 15 18.07 -7.01 -12.36
N TYR A 16 18.71 -7.62 -11.37
CA TYR A 16 18.86 -7.05 -10.04
C TYR A 16 19.89 -5.91 -10.08
N VAL A 17 19.50 -4.68 -9.74
CA VAL A 17 20.37 -3.51 -9.86
C VAL A 17 21.01 -3.16 -8.53
N THR A 18 20.23 -2.91 -7.49
CA THR A 18 20.76 -2.49 -6.18
C THR A 18 19.76 -2.79 -5.06
N PRO A 19 20.21 -3.37 -3.92
CA PRO A 19 19.39 -3.49 -2.72
C PRO A 19 19.12 -2.12 -2.11
N LEU A 20 17.88 -1.86 -1.73
CA LEU A 20 17.49 -0.78 -0.85
C LEU A 20 17.48 -1.36 0.57
N ARG A 21 18.53 -1.07 1.35
CA ARG A 21 18.71 -1.60 2.72
C ARG A 21 17.78 -0.89 3.71
N GLU A 22 16.48 -1.00 3.49
CA GLU A 22 15.43 -0.42 4.31
C GLU A 22 14.70 -1.52 5.08
N GLY A 23 14.93 -1.57 6.40
CA GLY A 23 14.22 -2.47 7.31
C GLY A 23 14.33 -3.97 6.95
N GLY A 24 13.36 -4.76 7.40
CA GLY A 24 13.33 -6.21 7.21
C GLY A 24 12.66 -6.70 5.91
N SER A 25 12.23 -5.80 5.02
CA SER A 25 11.61 -6.16 3.73
C SER A 25 12.59 -6.22 2.56
N LEU A 26 13.80 -5.66 2.73
CA LEU A 26 14.91 -5.65 1.76
C LEU A 26 14.46 -5.42 0.30
N PRO A 27 13.71 -4.33 0.00
CA PRO A 27 13.32 -4.02 -1.36
C PRO A 27 14.55 -3.80 -2.25
N ALA A 28 14.39 -3.85 -3.56
CA ALA A 28 15.49 -3.63 -4.48
C ALA A 28 15.07 -2.88 -5.74
N ILE A 29 16.00 -2.12 -6.30
CA ILE A 29 15.86 -1.61 -7.66
C ILE A 29 16.17 -2.75 -8.62
N ALA A 30 15.27 -2.99 -9.57
CA ALA A 30 15.45 -3.95 -10.64
C ALA A 30 15.03 -3.37 -11.99
N GLU A 31 15.65 -3.84 -13.06
CA GLU A 31 15.29 -3.51 -14.43
C GLU A 31 14.41 -4.61 -15.02
N ALA A 32 13.37 -4.21 -15.75
CA ALA A 32 12.47 -5.14 -16.42
C ALA A 32 12.65 -5.12 -17.94
N ASP A 33 11.96 -6.04 -18.62
CA ASP A 33 11.98 -6.24 -20.07
C ASP A 33 11.46 -5.06 -20.90
N ASP A 34 10.70 -4.16 -20.27
CA ASP A 34 10.25 -2.90 -20.86
C ASP A 34 11.29 -1.76 -20.80
N GLY A 35 12.46 -2.02 -20.21
CA GLY A 35 13.56 -1.06 -20.07
C GLY A 35 13.39 -0.04 -18.94
N PHE A 36 12.36 -0.18 -18.09
CA PHE A 36 12.18 0.66 -16.91
C PHE A 36 12.79 0.05 -15.64
N LEU A 37 13.01 0.92 -14.65
CA LEU A 37 13.44 0.54 -13.31
C LEU A 37 12.24 0.52 -12.36
N TYR A 38 12.21 -0.48 -11.49
CA TYR A 38 11.18 -0.66 -10.48
C TYR A 38 11.80 -0.88 -9.11
N VAL A 39 11.17 -0.34 -8.07
CA VAL A 39 11.36 -0.78 -6.69
C VAL A 39 10.53 -2.03 -6.50
N LEU A 40 11.18 -3.17 -6.33
CA LEU A 40 10.54 -4.46 -6.10
C LEU A 40 10.32 -4.72 -4.62
N LYS A 41 9.12 -5.25 -4.34
CA LYS A 41 8.75 -5.85 -3.06
C LYS A 41 8.58 -7.35 -3.26
N PHE A 42 9.40 -8.08 -2.52
CA PHE A 42 9.56 -9.51 -2.68
C PHE A 42 8.50 -10.30 -1.91
N ARG A 43 7.84 -11.27 -2.57
CA ARG A 43 6.85 -12.16 -1.96
C ARG A 43 7.43 -13.02 -0.84
N GLY A 44 8.73 -13.33 -0.93
CA GLY A 44 9.49 -14.13 0.04
C GLY A 44 10.06 -13.32 1.20
N ALA A 45 9.85 -12.00 1.24
CA ALA A 45 10.29 -11.17 2.36
C ALA A 45 9.58 -11.59 3.66
N GLY A 46 10.18 -11.29 4.81
CA GLY A 46 9.65 -11.69 6.12
C GLY A 46 8.24 -11.16 6.44
N GLN A 47 7.83 -10.05 5.82
CA GLN A 47 6.46 -9.51 5.90
C GLN A 47 5.44 -10.35 5.10
N GLY A 48 5.92 -11.11 4.12
CA GLY A 48 5.16 -12.06 3.33
C GLY A 48 4.21 -11.44 2.31
N LYS A 49 3.54 -12.32 1.56
CA LYS A 49 2.59 -11.96 0.48
C LYS A 49 1.46 -11.02 0.92
N ARG A 50 1.05 -11.06 2.19
CA ARG A 50 0.00 -10.18 2.73
C ARG A 50 0.38 -8.71 2.68
N ALA A 51 1.66 -8.37 2.85
CA ALA A 51 2.15 -7.01 2.66
C ALA A 51 2.04 -6.56 1.19
N LEU A 52 2.25 -7.46 0.22
CA LEU A 52 2.03 -7.15 -1.20
C LEU A 52 0.55 -6.88 -1.49
N VAL A 53 -0.36 -7.63 -0.87
CA VAL A 53 -1.82 -7.38 -0.98
C VAL A 53 -2.16 -6.01 -0.40
N ALA A 54 -1.66 -5.68 0.79
CA ALA A 54 -1.91 -4.38 1.43
C ALA A 54 -1.36 -3.22 0.60
N ASP A 55 -0.13 -3.36 0.09
CA ASP A 55 0.50 -2.33 -0.73
C ASP A 55 -0.24 -2.10 -2.05
N PHE A 56 -0.61 -3.18 -2.75
CA PHE A 56 -1.40 -3.11 -3.97
C PHE A 56 -2.76 -2.43 -3.74
N ILE A 57 -3.54 -2.92 -2.76
CA ILE A 57 -4.87 -2.36 -2.46
C ILE A 57 -4.74 -0.89 -2.04
N GLY A 58 -3.76 -0.57 -1.19
CA GLY A 58 -3.54 0.81 -0.74
C GLY A 58 -3.17 1.74 -1.87
N ALA A 59 -2.26 1.33 -2.75
CA ALA A 59 -1.85 2.08 -3.94
C ALA A 59 -3.02 2.35 -4.89
N GLU A 60 -3.81 1.33 -5.21
CA GLU A 60 -4.91 1.47 -6.18
C GLU A 60 -6.11 2.23 -5.60
N ILE A 61 -6.39 2.12 -4.29
CA ILE A 61 -7.36 3.00 -3.62
C ILE A 61 -6.87 4.45 -3.64
N ALA A 62 -5.59 4.70 -3.33
CA ALA A 62 -4.99 6.03 -3.37
C ALA A 62 -5.13 6.66 -4.77
N ARG A 63 -4.78 5.92 -5.83
CA ARG A 63 -4.95 6.37 -7.23
C ARG A 63 -6.42 6.64 -7.55
N ALA A 64 -7.34 5.78 -7.12
CA ALA A 64 -8.77 5.95 -7.33
C ALA A 64 -9.34 7.23 -6.72
N ILE A 65 -8.77 7.72 -5.61
CA ILE A 65 -9.15 8.99 -4.96
C ILE A 65 -8.32 10.20 -5.41
N GLY A 66 -7.49 10.02 -6.45
CA GLY A 66 -6.70 11.08 -7.08
C GLY A 66 -5.40 11.42 -6.37
N LEU A 67 -4.89 10.55 -5.50
CA LEU A 67 -3.56 10.68 -4.92
C LEU A 67 -2.52 10.08 -5.87
N LYS A 68 -1.29 10.60 -5.78
CA LYS A 68 -0.19 10.15 -6.63
C LYS A 68 0.52 8.99 -5.98
N VAL A 69 0.63 7.90 -6.74
CA VAL A 69 1.41 6.71 -6.42
C VAL A 69 2.18 6.37 -7.69
N PRO A 70 3.47 5.96 -7.59
CA PRO A 70 4.18 5.42 -8.74
C PRO A 70 3.36 4.31 -9.42
N GLU A 71 3.55 4.12 -10.72
CA GLU A 71 2.87 3.04 -11.43
C GLU A 71 3.17 1.70 -10.74
N VAL A 72 2.11 0.95 -10.45
CA VAL A 72 2.19 -0.40 -9.89
C VAL A 72 2.20 -1.40 -11.03
N VAL A 73 3.12 -2.35 -10.97
CA VAL A 73 3.22 -3.49 -11.89
C VAL A 73 3.30 -4.79 -11.11
N PHE A 74 2.88 -5.88 -11.75
CA PHE A 74 3.27 -7.20 -11.33
C PHE A 74 4.61 -7.56 -11.96
N ALA A 75 5.55 -8.02 -11.15
CA ALA A 75 6.94 -8.24 -11.57
C ALA A 75 7.30 -9.72 -11.46
N GLU A 76 7.41 -10.41 -12.59
CA GLU A 76 7.73 -11.84 -12.62
C GLU A 76 9.24 -12.07 -12.44
N LEU A 77 9.61 -12.88 -11.45
CA LEU A 77 10.98 -13.28 -11.17
C LEU A 77 11.24 -14.72 -11.64
N ASP A 78 12.21 -14.89 -12.53
CA ASP A 78 12.64 -16.19 -13.04
C ASP A 78 13.36 -17.04 -11.95
N GLU A 79 13.33 -18.36 -12.08
CA GLU A 79 14.03 -19.30 -11.18
C GLU A 79 15.55 -19.10 -11.14
N ALA A 80 16.12 -18.51 -12.19
CA ALA A 80 17.54 -18.17 -12.27
C ALA A 80 17.89 -16.87 -11.52
N PHE A 81 16.89 -16.07 -11.14
CA PHE A 81 17.11 -14.77 -10.53
C PHE A 81 17.79 -14.90 -9.15
N GLY A 82 18.80 -14.08 -8.91
CA GLY A 82 19.54 -14.08 -7.63
C GLY A 82 20.54 -15.21 -7.42
N ARG A 83 20.70 -16.17 -8.35
CA ARG A 83 21.66 -17.29 -8.20
C ARG A 83 23.12 -16.86 -8.04
N THR A 84 23.47 -15.68 -8.55
CA THR A 84 24.83 -15.11 -8.47
C THR A 84 24.97 -14.07 -7.36
N GLU A 85 23.93 -13.85 -6.55
CA GLU A 85 23.99 -12.91 -5.42
C GLU A 85 24.96 -13.47 -4.37
N PRO A 86 26.04 -12.75 -4.01
CA PRO A 86 27.01 -13.21 -3.01
C PRO A 86 26.49 -13.16 -1.58
N ASP A 87 25.51 -12.30 -1.28
CA ASP A 87 24.90 -12.21 0.04
C ASP A 87 23.88 -13.34 0.23
N GLU A 88 24.14 -14.24 1.20
CA GLU A 88 23.32 -15.44 1.42
C GLU A 88 21.87 -15.09 1.83
N GLU A 89 21.67 -14.03 2.62
CA GLU A 89 20.34 -13.60 3.06
C GLU A 89 19.53 -13.05 1.87
N ILE A 90 20.16 -12.23 1.03
CA ILE A 90 19.53 -11.72 -0.19
C ILE A 90 19.28 -12.85 -1.19
N GLN A 91 20.24 -13.77 -1.33
CA GLN A 91 20.09 -14.91 -2.23
C GLN A 91 18.89 -15.79 -1.85
N ASP A 92 18.72 -16.10 -0.56
CA ASP A 92 17.60 -16.90 -0.08
C ASP A 92 16.27 -16.15 -0.19
N LEU A 93 16.26 -14.84 0.05
CA LEU A 93 15.11 -13.97 -0.24
C LEU A 93 14.68 -14.06 -1.71
N LEU A 94 15.64 -13.95 -2.64
CA LEU A 94 15.36 -13.99 -4.08
C LEU A 94 14.86 -15.37 -4.53
N LYS A 95 15.44 -16.47 -4.00
CA LYS A 95 14.93 -17.84 -4.23
C LYS A 95 13.50 -18.00 -3.73
N ALA A 96 13.20 -17.50 -2.53
CA ALA A 96 11.85 -17.53 -1.96
C ALA A 96 10.87 -16.60 -2.69
N SER A 97 11.37 -15.79 -3.63
CA SER A 97 10.59 -14.78 -4.35
C SER A 97 10.40 -15.09 -5.83
N GLN A 98 10.68 -16.31 -6.27
CA GLN A 98 10.39 -16.76 -7.64
C GLN A 98 8.88 -16.62 -7.96
N GLY A 99 8.59 -16.21 -9.19
CA GLY A 99 7.26 -15.88 -9.70
C GLY A 99 6.87 -14.41 -9.52
N LEU A 100 5.56 -14.13 -9.54
CA LEU A 100 4.99 -12.78 -9.43
C LEU A 100 5.34 -12.00 -8.13
N ASN A 101 5.86 -10.80 -8.25
CA ASN A 101 6.12 -9.87 -7.14
C ASN A 101 5.39 -8.56 -7.40
N LEU A 102 5.53 -7.58 -6.50
CA LEU A 102 4.99 -6.24 -6.70
C LEU A 102 6.13 -5.28 -7.05
N GLY A 103 5.97 -4.51 -8.12
CA GLY A 103 6.89 -3.47 -8.52
C GLY A 103 6.22 -2.09 -8.49
N LEU A 104 6.94 -1.09 -8.01
CA LEU A 104 6.56 0.32 -8.15
C LEU A 104 7.57 1.01 -9.04
N HIS A 105 7.11 1.79 -10.03
CA HIS A 105 8.00 2.51 -10.93
C HIS A 105 8.99 3.37 -10.15
N TYR A 106 10.29 3.24 -10.47
CA TYR A 106 11.33 3.98 -9.77
C TYR A 106 11.35 5.43 -10.24
N LEU A 107 10.94 6.34 -9.34
CA LEU A 107 10.92 7.77 -9.61
C LEU A 107 12.34 8.36 -9.51
N SER A 108 13.08 8.32 -10.62
CA SER A 108 14.44 8.86 -10.66
C SER A 108 14.48 10.34 -10.24
N GLY A 109 15.38 10.66 -9.30
CA GLY A 109 15.55 11.99 -8.73
C GLY A 109 14.51 12.37 -7.68
N ALA A 110 13.62 11.45 -7.28
CA ALA A 110 12.75 11.68 -6.12
C ALA A 110 13.57 11.73 -4.83
N ILE A 111 13.11 12.54 -3.88
CA ILE A 111 13.68 12.65 -2.54
C ILE A 111 12.61 12.29 -1.51
N THR A 112 13.01 11.78 -0.34
CA THR A 112 12.08 11.53 0.76
C THR A 112 11.40 12.82 1.18
N TYR A 113 10.08 12.76 1.42
CA TYR A 113 9.34 13.87 2.00
C TYR A 113 9.83 14.14 3.42
N ASP A 114 10.19 15.40 3.71
CA ASP A 114 10.62 15.86 5.02
C ASP A 114 9.56 16.78 5.64
N PRO A 115 8.86 16.36 6.71
CA PRO A 115 7.84 17.18 7.36
C PRO A 115 8.39 18.47 8.00
N ALA A 116 9.70 18.58 8.23
CA ALA A 116 10.31 19.79 8.78
C ALA A 116 10.46 20.90 7.73
N VAL A 117 10.53 20.53 6.44
CA VAL A 117 10.81 21.46 5.34
C VAL A 117 9.62 21.58 4.39
N ASN A 118 8.89 20.49 4.16
CA ASN A 118 7.78 20.42 3.24
C ASN A 118 6.45 20.70 3.96
N LYS A 119 5.61 21.55 3.35
CA LYS A 119 4.22 21.76 3.78
C LYS A 119 3.28 21.20 2.72
N VAL A 120 2.18 20.62 3.18
CA VAL A 120 1.14 20.02 2.36
C VAL A 120 -0.15 20.81 2.57
N GLU A 121 -0.87 21.09 1.49
CA GLU A 121 -2.17 21.74 1.60
C GLU A 121 -3.15 20.91 2.44
N ALA A 122 -4.02 21.59 3.21
CA ALA A 122 -4.89 20.94 4.17
C ALA A 122 -5.77 19.85 3.55
N LEU A 123 -6.27 20.08 2.33
CA LEU A 123 -7.10 19.11 1.60
C LEU A 123 -6.30 17.84 1.25
N LEU A 124 -5.08 18.01 0.71
CA LEU A 124 -4.22 16.88 0.35
C LEU A 124 -3.81 16.10 1.60
N ALA A 125 -3.41 16.79 2.68
CA ALA A 125 -3.11 16.16 3.96
C ALA A 125 -4.32 15.39 4.51
N SER A 126 -5.52 15.98 4.46
CA SER A 126 -6.75 15.30 4.90
C SER A 126 -7.10 14.08 4.07
N LYS A 127 -6.89 14.09 2.74
CA LYS A 127 -7.07 12.90 1.89
C LYS A 127 -6.14 11.76 2.28
N ILE A 128 -4.88 12.06 2.55
CA ILE A 128 -3.87 11.06 2.93
C ILE A 128 -4.17 10.49 4.33
N VAL A 129 -4.46 11.36 5.31
CA VAL A 129 -4.84 10.91 6.67
C VAL A 129 -6.12 10.08 6.64
N TRP A 130 -7.12 10.47 5.84
CA TRP A 130 -8.35 9.71 5.68
C TRP A 130 -8.08 8.34 5.04
N LEU A 131 -7.24 8.27 4.01
CA LEU A 131 -6.83 7.02 3.36
C LEU A 131 -6.15 6.08 4.36
N ASP A 132 -5.17 6.57 5.11
CA ASP A 132 -4.44 5.74 6.07
C ASP A 132 -5.31 5.30 7.25
N ALA A 133 -6.29 6.11 7.64
CA ALA A 133 -7.31 5.71 8.61
C ALA A 133 -8.26 4.64 8.06
N LEU A 134 -8.66 4.72 6.79
CA LEU A 134 -9.43 3.67 6.11
C LEU A 134 -8.63 2.36 6.07
N LEU A 135 -7.37 2.42 5.64
CA LEU A 135 -6.51 1.25 5.46
C LEU A 135 -5.89 0.75 6.76
N THR A 136 -6.10 1.43 7.89
CA THR A 136 -5.43 1.16 9.17
C THR A 136 -3.90 1.11 9.01
N ASN A 137 -3.32 2.07 8.29
CA ASN A 137 -1.89 2.15 8.00
C ASN A 137 -1.13 2.76 9.18
N VAL A 138 -0.31 1.94 9.84
CA VAL A 138 0.46 2.32 11.03
C VAL A 138 1.81 2.94 10.72
N ASP A 139 2.27 2.88 9.47
CA ASP A 139 3.65 3.18 9.10
C ASP A 139 3.83 4.48 8.32
N ARG A 140 2.86 5.41 8.39
CA ARG A 140 3.01 6.78 7.85
C ARG A 140 3.31 7.81 8.94
N THR A 141 4.47 7.65 9.57
CA THR A 141 4.87 8.43 10.76
C THR A 141 5.95 9.45 10.44
N ALA A 142 6.31 10.32 11.39
CA ALA A 142 7.41 11.26 11.20
C ALA A 142 8.79 10.58 11.06
N ARG A 143 8.92 9.32 11.50
CA ARG A 143 10.16 8.52 11.38
C ARG A 143 10.23 7.78 10.06
N ASN A 144 9.10 7.31 9.56
CA ASN A 144 8.97 6.69 8.25
C ASN A 144 7.80 7.33 7.52
N THR A 145 8.09 8.32 6.67
CA THR A 145 7.02 9.09 6.01
C THR A 145 6.38 8.31 4.88
N ASN A 146 7.08 7.33 4.30
CA ASN A 146 6.65 6.55 3.14
C ASN A 146 6.09 7.46 2.02
N MET A 147 6.68 8.64 1.85
CA MET A 147 6.30 9.63 0.84
C MET A 147 7.53 10.20 0.18
N LEU A 148 7.40 10.51 -1.11
CA LEU A 148 8.42 11.11 -1.93
C LEU A 148 7.98 12.49 -2.41
N THR A 149 8.93 13.42 -2.52
CA THR A 149 8.79 14.61 -3.35
C THR A 149 9.45 14.34 -4.70
N TRP A 150 8.66 14.34 -5.77
CA TRP A 150 9.14 14.16 -7.14
C TRP A 150 8.54 15.22 -8.05
N LYS A 151 9.40 15.96 -8.77
CA LYS A 151 9.00 17.09 -9.62
C LYS A 151 8.10 18.12 -8.89
N ASN A 152 8.42 18.41 -7.63
CA ASN A 152 7.69 19.31 -6.73
C ASN A 152 6.28 18.84 -6.35
N GLU A 153 5.99 17.55 -6.49
CA GLU A 153 4.71 16.96 -6.15
C GLU A 153 4.91 15.85 -5.12
N LEU A 154 3.92 15.65 -4.24
CA LEU A 154 3.94 14.60 -3.23
C LEU A 154 3.44 13.29 -3.84
N TRP A 155 4.20 12.21 -3.63
CA TRP A 155 3.88 10.85 -4.08
C TRP A 155 3.87 9.92 -2.88
N LEU A 156 2.83 9.11 -2.75
CA LEU A 156 2.75 8.07 -1.75
C LEU A 156 3.49 6.83 -2.23
N ILE A 157 4.24 6.23 -1.32
CA ILE A 157 4.78 4.89 -1.47
C ILE A 157 4.38 4.08 -0.24
N ASP A 158 4.59 2.77 -0.34
CA ASP A 158 4.53 1.80 0.75
C ASP A 158 3.30 1.86 1.68
N HIS A 159 2.29 1.06 1.33
CA HIS A 159 1.17 0.71 2.19
C HIS A 159 1.29 -0.74 2.70
N GLY A 160 2.48 -1.35 2.65
CA GLY A 160 2.67 -2.77 3.00
C GLY A 160 2.39 -3.09 4.46
N ALA A 161 2.49 -2.09 5.35
CA ALA A 161 2.13 -2.20 6.77
C ALA A 161 0.66 -1.84 7.07
N ALA A 162 -0.16 -1.59 6.04
CA ALA A 162 -1.59 -1.35 6.18
C ALA A 162 -2.38 -2.68 6.23
N LEU A 163 -3.69 -2.57 6.45
CA LEU A 163 -4.64 -3.68 6.50
C LEU A 163 -4.23 -4.81 7.45
N TYR A 164 -3.57 -4.48 8.56
CA TYR A 164 -3.00 -5.46 9.50
C TYR A 164 -4.03 -6.43 10.08
N PHE A 165 -5.35 -6.16 9.93
CA PHE A 165 -6.42 -7.12 10.23
C PHE A 165 -6.20 -8.47 9.53
N HIS A 166 -5.55 -8.52 8.37
CA HIS A 166 -5.27 -9.75 7.66
C HIS A 166 -4.32 -10.70 8.44
N HIS A 167 -3.70 -10.25 9.53
CA HIS A 167 -2.91 -11.07 10.46
C HIS A 167 -3.71 -11.56 11.67
N SER A 168 -4.92 -11.04 11.88
CA SER A 168 -5.74 -11.27 13.07
C SER A 168 -6.77 -12.41 12.95
N GLY A 169 -6.83 -13.11 11.81
CA GLY A 169 -7.73 -14.24 11.61
C GLY A 169 -9.19 -13.82 11.37
N TYR A 170 -10.14 -14.43 12.09
CA TYR A 170 -11.59 -14.32 11.83
C TYR A 170 -12.27 -13.09 12.45
N GLN A 171 -11.56 -12.23 13.18
CA GLN A 171 -12.14 -11.08 13.90
C GLN A 171 -12.15 -9.79 13.07
N TRP A 172 -12.14 -9.89 11.74
CA TRP A 172 -12.02 -8.73 10.86
C TRP A 172 -13.27 -7.84 10.91
N GLN A 173 -14.47 -8.40 11.14
CA GLN A 173 -15.73 -7.63 11.22
C GLN A 173 -15.70 -6.64 12.37
N GLU A 174 -15.22 -7.06 13.55
CA GLU A 174 -15.08 -6.17 14.69
C GLU A 174 -14.05 -5.07 14.42
N GLN A 175 -12.94 -5.42 13.76
CA GLN A 175 -11.90 -4.44 13.43
C GLN A 175 -12.36 -3.42 12.39
N ALA A 176 -13.27 -3.81 11.48
CA ALA A 176 -13.85 -2.91 10.49
C ALA A 176 -14.70 -1.78 11.12
N ILE A 177 -15.17 -1.93 12.36
CA ILE A 177 -15.95 -0.90 13.06
C ILE A 177 -15.20 -0.26 14.23
N ARG A 178 -13.89 -0.52 14.38
CA ARG A 178 -13.06 0.11 15.42
C ARG A 178 -12.44 1.42 14.93
N PRO A 179 -12.27 2.41 15.84
CA PRO A 179 -11.45 3.57 15.57
C PRO A 179 -10.00 3.16 15.30
N PHE A 180 -9.29 3.95 14.51
CA PHE A 180 -7.87 3.74 14.25
C PHE A 180 -7.03 4.67 15.12
N VAL A 181 -6.76 4.26 16.36
CA VAL A 181 -6.12 5.09 17.40
C VAL A 181 -4.68 5.49 17.05
N GLN A 182 -3.98 4.63 16.29
CA GLN A 182 -2.60 4.88 15.84
C GLN A 182 -2.50 6.05 14.85
N ILE A 183 -3.63 6.56 14.34
CA ILE A 183 -3.64 7.76 13.49
C ILE A 183 -3.01 8.98 14.18
N LYS A 184 -2.99 9.01 15.53
CA LYS A 184 -2.31 10.04 16.31
C LYS A 184 -0.82 10.16 15.95
N ASP A 185 -0.17 9.11 15.48
CA ASP A 185 1.26 9.12 15.16
C ASP A 185 1.52 9.51 13.68
N HIS A 186 0.47 9.83 12.92
CA HIS A 186 0.54 10.12 11.49
C HIS A 186 1.19 11.48 11.19
N VAL A 187 2.18 11.49 10.30
CA VAL A 187 3.01 12.68 10.02
C VAL A 187 2.25 13.91 9.50
N LEU A 188 1.21 13.71 8.69
CA LEU A 188 0.37 14.79 8.16
C LEU A 188 -0.84 15.16 9.04
N LEU A 189 -1.06 14.49 10.18
CA LEU A 189 -2.22 14.77 11.04
C LEU A 189 -2.33 16.24 11.47
N PRO A 190 -1.22 16.95 11.83
CA PRO A 190 -1.29 18.37 12.16
C PRO A 190 -1.78 19.25 11.01
N GLN A 191 -1.64 18.82 9.76
CA GLN A 191 -2.00 19.56 8.55
C GLN A 191 -3.39 19.19 8.01
N ALA A 192 -3.97 18.06 8.43
CA ALA A 192 -5.25 17.53 7.95
C ALA A 192 -6.46 18.27 8.56
N LYS A 193 -6.79 19.46 8.05
CA LYS A 193 -7.85 20.33 8.59
C LYS A 193 -9.23 20.19 7.93
N GLN A 194 -9.38 19.32 6.93
CA GLN A 194 -10.60 19.14 6.13
C GLN A 194 -11.13 17.69 6.13
N LEU A 195 -10.97 16.97 7.24
CA LEU A 195 -11.30 15.54 7.33
C LEU A 195 -12.79 15.24 7.08
N GLN A 196 -13.73 16.07 7.56
CA GLN A 196 -15.16 15.87 7.32
C GLN A 196 -15.53 16.06 5.85
N GLU A 197 -15.00 17.12 5.22
CA GLU A 197 -15.23 17.39 3.80
C GLU A 197 -14.68 16.26 2.93
N VAL A 198 -13.46 15.80 3.24
CA VAL A 198 -12.83 14.65 2.57
C VAL A 198 -13.67 13.39 2.76
N ASP A 199 -14.20 13.14 3.95
CA ASP A 199 -15.03 11.97 4.22
C ASP A 199 -16.28 11.92 3.32
N GLU A 200 -16.99 13.05 3.19
CA GLU A 200 -18.17 13.16 2.32
C GLU A 200 -17.82 12.93 0.84
N GLN A 201 -16.67 13.46 0.39
CA GLN A 201 -16.20 13.32 -0.98
C GLN A 201 -15.74 11.89 -1.31
N LEU A 202 -14.86 11.30 -0.48
CA LEU A 202 -14.19 10.05 -0.80
C LEU A 202 -15.13 8.85 -0.74
N LYS A 203 -16.15 8.86 0.13
CA LYS A 203 -17.19 7.81 0.16
C LYS A 203 -18.04 7.75 -1.11
N GLN A 204 -18.19 8.86 -1.82
CA GLN A 204 -18.90 8.89 -3.11
C GLN A 204 -18.05 8.30 -4.24
N ILE A 205 -16.71 8.37 -4.11
CA ILE A 205 -15.77 7.81 -5.08
C ILE A 205 -15.59 6.31 -4.84
N LEU A 206 -15.37 5.92 -3.59
CA LEU A 206 -15.09 4.55 -3.17
C LEU A 206 -16.38 3.76 -2.94
N THR A 207 -17.14 3.56 -4.02
CA THR A 207 -18.35 2.72 -3.99
C THR A 207 -18.01 1.23 -3.83
N PRO A 208 -18.97 0.39 -3.40
CA PRO A 208 -18.75 -1.06 -3.29
C PRO A 208 -18.22 -1.70 -4.57
N GLU A 209 -18.72 -1.26 -5.72
CA GLU A 209 -18.30 -1.75 -7.03
C GLU A 209 -16.84 -1.37 -7.33
N ARG A 210 -16.39 -0.18 -6.91
CA ARG A 210 -15.00 0.24 -7.08
C ARG A 210 -14.05 -0.54 -6.20
N ILE A 211 -14.43 -0.78 -4.94
CA ILE A 211 -13.64 -1.61 -4.03
C ILE A 211 -13.54 -3.04 -4.58
N ALA A 212 -14.66 -3.63 -5.02
CA ALA A 212 -14.67 -4.96 -5.62
C ALA A 212 -13.78 -5.02 -6.89
N ALA A 213 -13.86 -4.00 -7.74
CA ALA A 213 -13.05 -3.90 -8.96
C ALA A 213 -11.54 -3.78 -8.68
N ILE A 214 -11.13 -3.05 -7.63
CA ILE A 214 -9.71 -2.99 -7.23
C ILE A 214 -9.25 -4.33 -6.68
N VAL A 215 -10.00 -4.92 -5.74
CA VAL A 215 -9.60 -6.15 -5.05
C VAL A 215 -9.60 -7.36 -5.98
N SER A 216 -10.43 -7.38 -7.04
CA SER A 216 -10.48 -8.48 -8.00
C SER A 216 -9.16 -8.68 -8.75
N VAL A 217 -8.32 -7.65 -8.87
CA VAL A 217 -7.03 -7.69 -9.57
C VAL A 217 -5.91 -8.26 -8.72
N VAL A 218 -6.09 -8.37 -7.39
CA VAL A 218 -5.10 -9.00 -6.51
C VAL A 218 -4.83 -10.43 -6.98
N PRO A 219 -3.58 -10.83 -7.28
CA PRO A 219 -3.26 -12.16 -7.77
C PRO A 219 -3.58 -13.27 -6.74
N ASP A 220 -4.07 -14.42 -7.22
CA ASP A 220 -4.30 -15.60 -6.37
C ASP A 220 -3.02 -16.00 -5.62
N SER A 221 -1.87 -15.90 -6.30
CA SER A 221 -0.56 -16.23 -5.74
C SER A 221 -0.16 -15.38 -4.54
N PHE A 222 -0.80 -14.21 -4.31
CA PHE A 222 -0.58 -13.38 -3.13
C PHE A 222 -1.50 -13.73 -1.96
N LEU A 223 -2.64 -14.36 -2.25
CA LEU A 223 -3.66 -14.71 -1.27
C LEU A 223 -3.43 -16.09 -0.67
N ILE A 224 -2.99 -17.05 -1.48
CA ILE A 224 -2.79 -18.44 -1.05
C ILE A 224 -1.30 -18.72 -0.73
N GLY A 225 -1.06 -19.40 0.39
CA GLY A 225 0.22 -20.08 0.64
C GLY A 225 0.36 -21.33 -0.24
N GLU A 226 1.58 -21.79 -0.52
CA GLU A 226 1.84 -22.95 -1.41
C GLU A 226 1.14 -24.26 -0.97
N HIS A 227 0.70 -24.32 0.29
CA HIS A 227 0.01 -25.48 0.88
C HIS A 227 -1.38 -25.14 1.46
N GLU A 228 -1.90 -23.93 1.22
CA GLU A 228 -3.25 -23.58 1.70
C GLU A 228 -4.33 -23.98 0.67
N THR A 229 -5.42 -24.58 1.14
CA THR A 229 -6.58 -24.97 0.30
C THR A 229 -7.70 -23.93 0.33
N LYS A 230 -7.39 -22.69 0.75
CA LYS A 230 -8.40 -21.63 0.84
C LYS A 230 -8.76 -21.13 -0.55
N ASP A 231 -10.04 -20.88 -0.76
CA ASP A 231 -10.55 -20.25 -1.98
C ASP A 231 -10.10 -18.77 -2.06
N PRO A 232 -9.31 -18.37 -3.08
CA PRO A 232 -8.92 -16.98 -3.29
C PRO A 232 -10.09 -16.02 -3.42
N ALA A 233 -11.22 -16.46 -4.00
CA ALA A 233 -12.40 -15.63 -4.13
C ALA A 233 -12.96 -15.28 -2.74
N ALA A 234 -13.05 -16.26 -1.85
CA ALA A 234 -13.46 -16.03 -0.46
C ALA A 234 -12.48 -15.11 0.29
N LEU A 235 -11.17 -15.22 0.03
CA LEU A 235 -10.18 -14.31 0.64
C LEU A 235 -10.31 -12.87 0.14
N ARG A 236 -10.52 -12.66 -1.17
CA ARG A 236 -10.81 -11.33 -1.73
C ARG A 236 -12.07 -10.73 -1.13
N GLU A 237 -13.11 -11.54 -0.99
CA GLU A 237 -14.39 -11.09 -0.41
C GLU A 237 -14.21 -10.55 1.01
N VAL A 238 -13.31 -11.13 1.82
CA VAL A 238 -12.98 -10.59 3.15
C VAL A 238 -12.41 -9.17 3.06
N TYR A 239 -11.51 -8.87 2.12
CA TYR A 239 -10.98 -7.51 1.92
C TYR A 239 -12.07 -6.55 1.45
N VAL A 240 -12.92 -6.99 0.50
CA VAL A 240 -14.04 -6.19 -0.01
C VAL A 240 -15.00 -5.83 1.12
N GLN A 241 -15.40 -6.81 1.93
CA GLN A 241 -16.31 -6.59 3.05
C GLN A 241 -15.69 -5.70 4.12
N PHE A 242 -14.43 -5.95 4.50
CA PHE A 242 -13.72 -5.12 5.49
C PHE A 242 -13.68 -3.66 5.07
N LEU A 243 -13.23 -3.37 3.84
CA LEU A 243 -13.12 -2.01 3.32
C LEU A 243 -14.49 -1.33 3.21
N ASN A 244 -15.49 -2.02 2.66
CA ASN A 244 -16.84 -1.47 2.53
C ASN A 244 -17.48 -1.20 3.89
N THR A 245 -17.31 -2.08 4.88
CA THR A 245 -17.76 -1.82 6.26
C THR A 245 -17.06 -0.61 6.86
N ARG A 246 -15.73 -0.47 6.69
CA ARG A 246 -15.01 0.72 7.16
C ARG A 246 -15.50 2.00 6.49
N ILE A 247 -15.72 2.00 5.18
CA ILE A 247 -16.24 3.14 4.41
C ILE A 247 -17.65 3.50 4.89
N GLN A 248 -18.53 2.51 5.08
CA GLN A 248 -19.89 2.72 5.59
C GLN A 248 -19.90 3.34 6.99
N HIS A 249 -18.94 2.94 7.84
CA HIS A 249 -18.78 3.43 9.21
C HIS A 249 -17.65 4.45 9.36
N SER A 250 -17.32 5.19 8.29
CA SER A 250 -16.12 6.05 8.26
C SER A 250 -16.09 7.12 9.34
N SER A 251 -17.26 7.58 9.78
CA SER A 251 -17.40 8.56 10.87
C SER A 251 -16.66 8.12 12.14
N ILE A 252 -16.49 6.82 12.38
CA ILE A 252 -15.75 6.28 13.54
C ILE A 252 -14.27 6.67 13.45
N PHE A 253 -13.58 6.34 12.36
CA PHE A 253 -12.16 6.66 12.23
C PHE A 253 -11.89 8.12 11.90
N VAL A 254 -12.84 8.80 11.25
CA VAL A 254 -12.76 10.25 10.99
C VAL A 254 -12.83 11.04 12.29
N ASN A 255 -13.78 10.71 13.18
CA ASN A 255 -13.89 11.36 14.49
C ASN A 255 -12.65 11.10 15.36
N GLU A 256 -12.09 9.89 15.30
CA GLU A 256 -10.81 9.57 15.97
C GLU A 256 -9.67 10.46 15.45
N ALA A 257 -9.51 10.58 14.13
CA ALA A 257 -8.49 11.43 13.54
C ALA A 257 -8.67 12.92 13.90
N ILE A 258 -9.91 13.43 13.88
CA ILE A 258 -10.22 14.80 14.30
C ILE A 258 -9.89 14.99 15.79
N HIS A 259 -10.21 14.02 16.64
CA HIS A 259 -9.91 14.07 18.07
C HIS A 259 -8.39 14.11 18.32
N ALA A 260 -7.65 13.18 17.72
CA ALA A 260 -6.19 13.11 17.81
C ALA A 260 -5.52 14.39 17.25
N GLY A 261 -6.07 14.97 16.19
CA GLY A 261 -5.57 16.22 15.60
C GLY A 261 -5.76 17.46 16.49
N LYS A 262 -6.71 17.44 17.43
CA LYS A 262 -6.91 18.51 18.42
C LYS A 262 -5.94 18.41 19.61
N THR A 263 -5.53 17.19 19.98
CA THR A 263 -4.57 16.96 21.08
C THR A 263 -3.13 17.29 20.72
N HIS A 264 -2.83 17.50 19.43
CA HIS A 264 -1.51 17.87 18.91
C HIS A 264 -1.30 19.38 18.70
N ILE A 265 -2.23 20.21 19.19
CA ILE A 265 -2.14 21.67 19.14
C ILE A 265 -1.58 22.19 20.46
#